data_AF-A0A1X7SIW1-F1
#
_entry.id   AF-A0A1X7SIW1-F1
#
_cell.length_a   1.000
_cell.length_b   1.000
_cell.length_c   1.000
_cell.angle_alpha   90.00
_cell.angle_beta   90.00
_cell.angle_gamma   90.00
#
_symmetry.space_group_name_H-M   'P 1'
#
loop_
_entity.id
_entity.type
_entity.pdbx_description
1 polymer ?
#
loop_
_entity_poly.entity_id
_entity_poly.type
_entity_poly.pdbx_seq_one_letter_code
_entity_poly.pdbx_strand_id
1 'polypeptide(L)'
;MARDMARKQSSSSSSPGLLKLEEQLTCDVCLGFFSDPKTLPCLHSFCQHCLEALPRDKKNEDHIFCPTCRHHTELPKEGVGAFPVAFHLNNLQETYNLMKDAVVFSPAPQEDTCNDHGKPLDVFCEACNTVICVMCLAHNHKHHEYNLVADSYTKHCESLRECLSSVEGKKEALKKVMSALTKREGEIRERGEEVLEEIHEMVEEMTNVLRQSERKLTEQAKRVTDAKLKVLSEQMKSAEKRFSLLEDVANDMEQSLKASIPQQVLRSKKQIMERMSEVTAQINVE
;
A
#
# COMPACT_ATOMS: atom_id res chain seq x y z
N MET A 1 -3.64 -22.75 -65.39
CA MET A 1 -4.43 -21.61 -65.90
C MET A 1 -5.06 -20.95 -64.68
N ALA A 2 -4.87 -19.70 -64.27
CA ALA A 2 -4.16 -18.50 -64.74
C ALA A 2 -3.62 -17.80 -63.45
N ARG A 3 -2.36 -17.37 -63.38
CA ARG A 3 -1.90 -15.97 -63.56
C ARG A 3 -2.87 -14.88 -63.05
N ASP A 4 -2.47 -14.22 -61.97
CA ASP A 4 -1.97 -12.82 -61.94
C ASP A 4 -2.63 -11.81 -60.96
N MET A 5 -1.76 -10.93 -60.43
CA MET A 5 -1.96 -9.56 -59.93
C MET A 5 -2.34 -9.28 -58.45
N ALA A 6 -1.27 -9.04 -57.67
CA ALA A 6 -0.97 -7.80 -56.93
C ALA A 6 -1.79 -7.35 -55.70
N ARG A 7 -1.06 -7.16 -54.58
CA ARG A 7 -1.01 -5.84 -53.93
C ARG A 7 0.32 -5.62 -53.21
N LYS A 8 1.09 -4.66 -53.73
CA LYS A 8 2.30 -4.09 -53.11
C LYS A 8 1.95 -3.61 -51.69
N GLN A 9 2.70 -4.05 -50.69
CA GLN A 9 2.68 -3.41 -49.38
C GLN A 9 3.41 -2.08 -49.49
N SER A 10 2.65 -0.99 -49.55
CA SER A 10 3.14 0.37 -49.33
C SER A 10 3.46 0.53 -47.86
N SER A 11 4.72 0.76 -47.54
CA SER A 11 5.20 1.12 -46.21
C SER A 11 4.65 2.51 -45.82
N SER A 12 3.55 2.54 -45.08
CA SER A 12 3.04 3.75 -44.44
C SER A 12 3.73 3.94 -43.09
N SER A 13 4.49 5.02 -42.94
CA SER A 13 5.07 5.42 -41.66
C SER A 13 3.97 5.99 -40.75
N SER A 14 3.24 5.11 -40.07
CA SER A 14 2.29 5.50 -39.02
C SER A 14 3.03 6.13 -37.84
N SER A 15 2.45 7.16 -37.21
CA SER A 15 3.05 7.78 -36.03
C SER A 15 3.15 6.78 -34.86
N PRO A 16 4.14 6.90 -33.95
CA PRO A 16 4.31 5.97 -32.83
C PRO A 16 3.07 5.81 -31.94
N GLY A 17 2.25 6.87 -31.83
CA GLY A 17 0.97 6.83 -31.11
C GLY A 17 -0.11 6.02 -31.82
N LEU A 18 -0.14 6.05 -33.16
CA LEU A 18 -1.12 5.31 -33.95
C LEU A 18 -0.83 3.80 -33.96
N LEU A 19 0.46 3.41 -33.96
CA LEU A 19 0.89 2.01 -33.83
C LEU A 19 0.48 1.41 -32.47
N LYS A 20 0.65 2.18 -31.39
CA LYS A 20 0.26 1.73 -30.05
C LYS A 20 -1.26 1.58 -29.89
N LEU A 21 -2.04 2.42 -30.56
CA LEU A 21 -3.50 2.32 -30.58
C LEU A 21 -3.97 1.12 -31.41
N GLU A 22 -3.30 0.83 -32.52
CA GLU A 22 -3.57 -0.36 -33.35
C GLU A 22 -3.36 -1.68 -32.58
N GLU A 23 -2.28 -1.77 -31.80
CA GLU A 23 -2.04 -2.92 -30.90
C GLU A 23 -3.19 -3.10 -29.89
N GLN A 24 -3.71 -2.01 -29.32
CA GLN A 24 -4.79 -2.05 -28.33
C GLN A 24 -6.16 -2.40 -28.93
N LEU A 25 -6.31 -2.32 -30.25
CA LEU A 25 -7.54 -2.63 -30.98
C LEU A 25 -7.48 -3.98 -31.70
N THR A 26 -6.44 -4.77 -31.42
CA THR A 26 -6.20 -6.07 -32.04
C THR A 26 -6.60 -7.20 -31.09
N CYS A 27 -7.27 -8.22 -31.62
CA CYS A 27 -7.65 -9.41 -30.89
C CYS A 27 -6.47 -10.38 -30.76
N ASP A 28 -6.14 -10.79 -29.54
CA ASP A 28 -5.02 -11.72 -29.24
C ASP A 28 -5.16 -13.13 -29.86
N VAL A 29 -6.35 -13.49 -30.35
CA VAL A 29 -6.60 -14.84 -30.93
C VAL A 29 -6.41 -14.84 -32.44
N CYS A 30 -7.05 -13.90 -33.17
CA CYS A 30 -6.93 -13.83 -34.63
C CYS A 30 -5.84 -12.87 -35.12
N LEU A 31 -5.25 -12.07 -34.22
CA LEU A 31 -4.26 -11.03 -34.50
C LEU A 31 -4.73 -9.99 -35.52
N GLY A 32 -6.05 -9.84 -35.66
CA GLY A 32 -6.69 -8.78 -36.45
C GLY A 32 -7.49 -7.85 -35.55
N PHE A 33 -7.96 -6.73 -36.12
CA PHE A 33 -8.85 -5.81 -35.41
C PHE A 33 -10.09 -6.52 -34.86
N PHE A 34 -10.57 -6.04 -33.71
CA PHE A 34 -11.78 -6.59 -33.11
C PHE A 34 -12.97 -6.55 -34.07
N SER A 35 -13.67 -7.68 -34.13
CA SER A 35 -14.90 -7.87 -34.90
C SER A 35 -15.94 -8.50 -33.97
N ASP A 36 -16.99 -7.76 -33.66
CA ASP A 36 -17.98 -8.10 -32.62
C ASP A 36 -17.32 -8.59 -31.30
N PRO A 37 -16.54 -7.72 -30.63
CA PRO A 37 -15.81 -8.11 -29.43
C PRO A 37 -16.75 -8.38 -28.25
N LYS A 38 -16.59 -9.54 -27.62
CA LYS A 38 -17.26 -9.91 -26.38
C LYS A 38 -16.30 -9.87 -25.20
N THR A 39 -16.76 -9.37 -24.06
CA THR A 39 -15.99 -9.25 -22.83
C THR A 39 -16.30 -10.40 -21.87
N LEU A 40 -15.28 -11.16 -21.48
CA LEU A 40 -15.38 -12.19 -20.44
C LEU A 40 -15.45 -11.56 -19.03
N PRO A 41 -15.90 -12.29 -17.99
CA PRO A 41 -15.93 -11.77 -16.60
C PRO A 41 -14.56 -11.34 -16.06
N CYS A 42 -13.47 -11.85 -16.62
CA CYS A 42 -12.11 -11.40 -16.33
C CYS A 42 -11.72 -10.10 -17.06
N LEU A 43 -12.68 -9.43 -17.71
CA LEU A 43 -12.56 -8.17 -18.43
C LEU A 43 -11.70 -8.18 -19.70
N HIS A 44 -11.20 -9.35 -20.11
CA HIS A 44 -10.55 -9.49 -21.41
C HIS A 44 -11.60 -9.63 -22.52
N SER A 45 -11.33 -9.01 -23.67
CA SER A 45 -12.24 -8.99 -24.81
C SER A 45 -11.64 -9.71 -26.00
N PHE A 46 -12.48 -10.44 -26.73
CA PHE A 46 -12.11 -11.22 -27.92
C PHE A 46 -13.24 -11.18 -28.93
N CYS A 47 -12.95 -11.33 -30.22
CA CYS A 47 -14.00 -11.43 -31.23
C CYS A 47 -14.92 -12.63 -30.94
N GLN A 48 -16.23 -12.50 -31.16
CA GLN A 48 -17.20 -13.58 -30.91
C GLN A 48 -16.76 -14.91 -31.56
N HIS A 49 -16.41 -14.87 -32.84
CA HIS A 49 -15.96 -16.07 -33.58
C HIS A 49 -14.68 -16.70 -33.01
N CYS A 50 -13.85 -15.93 -32.30
CA CYS A 50 -12.60 -16.41 -31.71
C CYS A 50 -12.92 -17.19 -30.44
N LEU A 51 -13.87 -16.69 -29.64
CA LEU A 51 -14.36 -17.37 -28.44
C LEU A 51 -15.15 -18.64 -28.80
N GLU A 52 -15.93 -18.63 -29.88
CA GLU A 52 -16.65 -19.81 -30.38
C GLU A 52 -15.71 -20.93 -30.84
N ALA A 53 -14.53 -20.57 -31.35
CA ALA A 53 -13.50 -21.51 -31.80
C ALA A 53 -12.60 -22.06 -30.67
N LEU A 54 -12.78 -21.59 -29.43
CA LEU A 54 -11.96 -22.06 -28.30
C LEU A 54 -12.33 -23.49 -27.89
N PRO A 55 -11.33 -24.30 -27.46
CA PRO A 55 -11.60 -25.62 -26.94
C PRO A 55 -12.37 -25.53 -25.60
N ARG A 56 -13.43 -26.32 -25.48
CA ARG A 56 -14.24 -26.45 -24.24
C ARG A 56 -13.48 -27.27 -23.19
N ASP A 57 -13.77 -27.03 -21.90
CA ASP A 57 -13.22 -27.87 -20.83
C ASP A 57 -13.76 -29.30 -20.95
N LYS A 58 -12.84 -30.29 -20.99
CA LYS A 58 -13.16 -31.72 -21.04
C LYS A 58 -13.87 -32.22 -19.78
N LYS A 59 -13.78 -31.48 -18.66
CA LYS A 59 -14.45 -31.81 -17.40
C LYS A 59 -15.80 -31.10 -17.24
N ASN A 60 -16.02 -30.00 -17.96
CA ASN A 60 -17.24 -29.20 -17.88
C ASN A 60 -17.48 -28.50 -19.23
N GLU A 61 -18.29 -29.11 -20.09
CA GLU A 61 -18.51 -28.65 -21.48
C GLU A 61 -19.12 -27.24 -21.58
N ASP A 62 -19.65 -26.74 -20.46
CA ASP A 62 -20.24 -25.41 -20.33
C ASP A 62 -19.22 -24.34 -19.94
N HIS A 63 -17.91 -24.60 -20.02
CA HIS A 63 -16.89 -23.62 -19.67
C HIS A 63 -15.79 -23.44 -20.73
N ILE A 64 -15.27 -22.21 -20.78
CA ILE A 64 -14.16 -21.78 -21.63
C ILE A 64 -13.06 -21.11 -20.80
N PHE A 65 -11.83 -21.17 -21.32
CA PHE A 65 -10.66 -20.51 -20.71
C PHE A 65 -10.33 -19.23 -21.46
N CYS A 66 -10.12 -18.13 -20.73
CA CYS A 66 -9.61 -16.90 -21.30
C CYS A 66 -8.19 -17.12 -21.87
N PRO A 67 -7.92 -16.83 -23.17
CA PRO A 67 -6.59 -16.96 -23.76
C PRO A 67 -5.50 -16.13 -23.07
N THR A 68 -5.86 -14.97 -22.53
CA THR A 68 -4.90 -14.01 -21.94
C THR A 68 -4.57 -14.36 -20.48
N CYS A 69 -5.57 -14.58 -19.62
CA CYS A 69 -5.36 -14.77 -18.19
C CYS A 69 -5.69 -16.18 -17.67
N ARG A 70 -6.15 -17.09 -18.54
CA ARG A 70 -6.56 -18.47 -18.22
C ARG A 70 -7.70 -18.60 -17.21
N HIS A 71 -8.42 -17.50 -16.95
CA HIS A 71 -9.60 -17.52 -16.09
C HIS A 71 -10.68 -18.43 -16.67
N HIS A 72 -11.29 -19.24 -15.81
CA HIS A 72 -12.35 -20.18 -16.16
C HIS A 72 -13.69 -19.45 -16.15
N THR A 73 -14.38 -19.45 -17.29
CA THR A 73 -15.62 -18.72 -17.47
C THR A 73 -16.73 -19.69 -17.85
N GLU A 74 -17.83 -19.66 -17.10
CA GLU A 74 -19.05 -20.37 -17.45
C GLU A 74 -19.71 -19.72 -18.67
N LEU A 75 -20.09 -20.54 -19.65
CA LEU A 75 -20.80 -20.10 -20.84
C LEU A 75 -22.27 -19.81 -20.48
N PRO A 76 -22.80 -18.66 -20.90
CA PRO A 76 -24.25 -18.43 -20.85
C PRO A 76 -25.01 -19.52 -21.62
N LYS A 77 -26.27 -19.76 -21.25
CA LYS A 77 -27.12 -20.78 -21.90
C LYS A 77 -27.34 -20.48 -23.39
N GLU A 78 -27.29 -19.20 -23.75
CA GLU A 78 -27.41 -18.67 -25.10
C GLU A 78 -26.07 -18.67 -25.86
N GLY A 79 -25.00 -19.19 -25.25
CA GLY A 79 -23.66 -19.31 -25.83
C GLY A 79 -22.81 -18.04 -25.70
N VAL A 80 -21.70 -18.02 -26.43
CA VAL A 80 -20.71 -16.92 -26.42
C VAL A 80 -21.35 -15.57 -26.77
N GLY A 81 -22.36 -15.56 -27.65
CA GLY A 81 -23.02 -14.34 -28.10
C GLY A 81 -23.71 -13.54 -26.98
N ALA A 82 -24.00 -14.17 -25.84
CA ALA A 82 -24.63 -13.51 -24.70
C ALA A 82 -23.64 -12.81 -23.75
N PHE A 83 -22.33 -12.93 -23.98
CA PHE A 83 -21.38 -12.09 -23.27
C PHE A 83 -21.55 -10.61 -23.67
N PRO A 84 -21.29 -9.66 -22.75
CA PRO A 84 -21.39 -8.23 -23.05
C PRO A 84 -20.52 -7.83 -24.24
N VAL A 85 -21.07 -7.00 -25.13
CA VAL A 85 -20.32 -6.40 -26.24
C VAL A 85 -19.40 -5.30 -25.70
N ALA A 86 -18.14 -5.30 -26.12
CA ALA A 86 -17.17 -4.27 -25.78
C ALA A 86 -17.35 -3.01 -26.65
N PHE A 87 -18.43 -2.25 -26.44
CA PHE A 87 -18.76 -1.05 -27.24
C PHE A 87 -17.63 -0.03 -27.34
N HIS A 88 -16.80 0.08 -26.29
CA HIS A 88 -15.65 0.99 -26.27
C HIS A 88 -14.61 0.66 -27.35
N LEU A 89 -14.42 -0.62 -27.70
CA LEU A 89 -13.46 -1.02 -28.74
C LEU A 89 -13.95 -0.62 -30.13
N ASN A 90 -15.24 -0.74 -30.40
CA ASN A 90 -15.83 -0.31 -31.67
C ASN A 90 -15.69 1.20 -31.88
N ASN A 91 -15.99 2.00 -30.85
CA ASN A 91 -15.85 3.46 -30.89
C ASN A 91 -14.39 3.89 -31.10
N LEU A 92 -13.45 3.23 -30.41
CA LEU A 92 -12.03 3.52 -30.56
C LEU A 92 -11.51 3.15 -31.96
N GLN A 93 -11.99 2.05 -32.54
CA GLN A 93 -11.65 1.63 -33.89
C GLN A 93 -12.17 2.62 -34.96
N GLU A 94 -13.35 3.18 -34.76
CA GLU A 94 -13.86 4.28 -35.60
C GLU A 94 -12.95 5.52 -35.53
N THR A 95 -12.55 5.93 -34.33
CA THR A 95 -11.60 7.05 -34.17
C THR A 95 -10.23 6.77 -34.78
N TYR A 96 -9.72 5.53 -34.69
CA TYR A 96 -8.46 5.14 -35.33
C TYR A 96 -8.54 5.29 -36.85
N ASN A 97 -9.65 4.87 -37.47
CA ASN A 97 -9.84 5.01 -38.92
C ASN A 97 -9.88 6.47 -39.37
N LEU A 98 -10.60 7.34 -38.63
CA LEU A 98 -10.62 8.78 -38.89
C LEU A 98 -9.22 9.41 -38.77
N MET A 99 -8.45 9.02 -37.76
CA MET A 99 -7.08 9.50 -37.56
C MET A 99 -6.15 9.03 -38.67
N LYS A 100 -6.30 7.78 -39.13
CA LYS A 100 -5.52 7.20 -40.24
C LYS A 100 -5.78 7.93 -41.55
N ASP A 101 -7.04 8.25 -41.84
CA ASP A 101 -7.44 8.93 -43.08
C ASP A 101 -6.98 10.40 -43.12
N ALA A 102 -6.93 11.07 -41.96
CA ALA A 102 -6.41 12.43 -41.84
C ALA A 102 -4.91 12.56 -42.18
N VAL A 103 -4.12 11.48 -42.05
CA VAL A 103 -2.68 11.49 -42.42
C VAL A 103 -2.48 11.37 -43.94
N VAL A 104 -3.49 10.93 -44.69
CA VAL A 104 -3.40 10.66 -46.14
C VAL A 104 -3.75 11.89 -46.99
N PHE A 105 -4.43 12.89 -46.43
CA PHE A 105 -4.82 14.14 -47.11
C PHE A 105 -4.12 15.37 -46.52
N SER A 106 -2.89 15.65 -46.95
CA SER A 106 -2.32 17.01 -46.85
C SER A 106 -2.49 17.72 -48.20
N PRO A 107 -3.24 18.83 -48.31
CA PRO A 107 -3.21 19.69 -49.49
C PRO A 107 -1.83 20.34 -49.64
N ALA A 108 -1.47 20.71 -50.88
CA ALA A 108 -0.27 21.47 -51.23
C ALA A 108 -0.12 22.77 -50.40
N PRO A 109 1.11 23.32 -50.23
CA PRO A 109 1.32 24.49 -49.38
C PRO A 109 0.51 25.68 -49.88
N GLN A 110 -0.36 26.23 -49.03
CA GLN A 110 -1.02 27.50 -49.29
C GLN A 110 0.00 28.63 -49.12
N GLU A 111 0.12 29.52 -50.11
CA GLU A 111 0.90 30.75 -49.99
C GLU A 111 0.12 31.75 -49.11
N ASP A 112 0.70 32.15 -47.99
CA ASP A 112 0.08 33.13 -47.08
C ASP A 112 0.01 34.52 -47.74
N THR A 113 -1.20 35.09 -47.78
CA THR A 113 -1.47 36.39 -48.44
C THR A 113 -1.82 37.48 -47.43
N CYS A 114 -1.40 38.72 -47.73
CA CYS A 114 -1.70 39.90 -46.94
C CYS A 114 -3.21 40.22 -46.97
N ASN A 115 -3.81 40.34 -45.78
CA ASN A 115 -5.24 40.64 -45.62
C ASN A 115 -5.67 41.97 -46.25
N ASP A 116 -4.80 42.98 -46.25
CA ASP A 116 -5.15 44.33 -46.74
C ASP A 116 -4.97 44.49 -48.26
N HIS A 117 -4.05 43.72 -48.86
CA HIS A 117 -3.60 43.94 -50.23
C HIS A 117 -3.77 42.71 -51.14
N GLY A 118 -4.09 41.53 -50.60
CA GLY A 118 -4.20 40.27 -51.35
C GLY A 118 -2.91 39.85 -52.05
N LYS A 119 -1.75 40.34 -51.58
CA LYS A 119 -0.42 40.04 -52.13
C LYS A 119 0.33 39.04 -51.24
N PRO A 120 1.23 38.21 -51.81
CA PRO A 120 2.05 37.28 -51.02
C PRO A 120 2.85 37.97 -49.92
N LEU A 121 2.99 37.29 -48.78
CA LEU A 121 3.76 37.73 -47.62
C LEU A 121 5.23 37.27 -47.72
N ASP A 122 5.97 37.85 -48.66
CA ASP A 122 7.35 37.42 -48.98
C ASP A 122 8.46 38.27 -48.33
N VAL A 123 8.08 39.30 -47.55
CA VAL A 123 9.04 40.24 -46.93
C VAL A 123 8.94 40.15 -45.41
N PHE A 124 10.07 40.03 -44.73
CA PHE A 124 10.15 40.11 -43.27
C PHE A 124 10.67 41.49 -42.85
N CYS A 125 9.89 42.22 -42.06
CA CYS A 125 10.31 43.50 -41.49
C CYS A 125 11.01 43.27 -40.15
N GLU A 126 12.33 43.46 -40.11
CA GLU A 126 13.17 43.23 -38.92
C GLU A 126 12.81 44.17 -37.77
N ALA A 127 12.47 45.43 -38.08
CA ALA A 127 12.10 46.42 -37.07
C ALA A 127 10.75 46.12 -36.38
N CYS A 128 9.81 45.52 -37.12
CA CYS A 128 8.48 45.18 -36.58
C CYS A 128 8.37 43.72 -36.14
N ASN A 129 9.32 42.87 -36.53
CA ASN A 129 9.30 41.42 -36.31
C ASN A 129 8.02 40.76 -36.88
N THR A 130 7.64 41.16 -38.09
CA THR A 130 6.41 40.70 -38.77
C THR A 130 6.65 40.41 -40.24
N VAL A 131 5.95 39.41 -40.78
CA VAL A 131 5.89 39.15 -42.22
C VAL A 131 4.89 40.08 -42.88
N ILE A 132 5.28 40.73 -43.97
CA ILE A 132 4.52 41.75 -44.69
C ILE A 132 4.60 41.51 -46.21
N CYS A 133 3.70 42.13 -46.99
CA CYS A 133 3.80 42.12 -48.44
C CYS A 133 4.55 43.37 -48.97
N VAL A 134 4.89 43.37 -50.26
CA VAL A 134 5.58 44.49 -50.92
C VAL A 134 4.83 45.82 -50.85
N MET A 135 3.50 45.80 -50.79
CA MET A 135 2.69 47.02 -50.65
C MET A 135 2.79 47.61 -49.25
N CYS A 136 2.73 46.76 -48.22
CA CYS A 136 2.97 47.18 -46.83
C CYS A 136 4.36 47.79 -46.65
N LEU A 137 5.38 47.22 -47.31
CA LEU A 137 6.73 47.78 -47.32
C LEU A 137 6.76 49.21 -47.89
N ALA A 138 6.09 49.44 -49.01
CA ALA A 138 6.07 50.75 -49.67
C ALA A 138 5.29 51.83 -48.89
N HIS A 139 4.23 51.43 -48.17
CA HIS A 139 3.35 52.36 -47.46
C HIS A 139 3.76 52.58 -45.99
N ASN A 140 3.71 51.51 -45.18
CA ASN A 140 3.79 51.63 -43.72
C ASN A 140 5.20 51.34 -43.16
N HIS A 141 6.04 50.60 -43.91
CA HIS A 141 7.36 50.16 -43.45
C HIS A 141 8.52 50.73 -44.29
N LYS A 142 8.30 51.86 -44.97
CA LYS A 142 9.23 52.43 -45.98
C LYS A 142 10.67 52.65 -45.49
N HIS A 143 10.84 52.90 -44.20
CA HIS A 143 12.15 53.18 -43.59
C HIS A 143 12.59 52.09 -42.60
N HIS A 144 11.89 50.96 -42.55
CA HIS A 144 12.29 49.85 -41.69
C HIS A 144 13.27 48.94 -42.41
N GLU A 145 14.21 48.38 -41.65
CA GLU A 145 15.06 47.30 -42.13
C GLU A 145 14.19 46.07 -42.46
N TYR A 146 14.46 45.46 -43.60
CA TYR A 146 13.72 44.31 -44.11
C TYR A 146 14.63 43.37 -44.88
N ASN A 147 14.20 42.12 -44.99
CA ASN A 147 14.80 41.09 -45.80
C ASN A 147 13.68 40.27 -46.48
N LEU A 148 14.01 39.49 -47.51
CA LEU A 148 13.06 38.50 -48.00
C LEU A 148 12.87 37.41 -46.94
N VAL A 149 11.67 36.85 -46.86
CA VAL A 149 11.38 35.74 -45.94
C VAL A 149 12.36 34.59 -46.14
N ALA A 150 12.67 34.24 -47.38
CA ALA A 150 13.64 33.18 -47.69
C ALA A 150 15.04 33.45 -47.10
N ASP A 151 15.46 34.71 -47.08
CA ASP A 151 16.80 35.12 -46.59
C ASP A 151 16.83 35.18 -45.05
N SER A 152 15.78 35.70 -44.42
CA SER A 152 15.69 35.79 -42.95
C SER A 152 15.30 34.47 -42.28
N TYR A 153 14.63 33.56 -43.00
CA TYR A 153 14.10 32.30 -42.46
C TYR A 153 15.19 31.49 -41.73
N THR A 154 16.32 31.25 -42.40
CA THR A 154 17.41 30.45 -41.83
C THR A 154 17.95 31.04 -40.53
N LYS A 155 18.22 32.36 -40.50
CA LYS A 155 18.73 33.09 -39.33
C LYS A 155 17.77 33.00 -38.13
N HIS A 156 16.48 33.21 -38.34
CA HIS A 156 15.50 33.12 -37.25
C HIS A 156 15.26 31.67 -36.82
N CYS A 157 15.27 30.71 -37.74
CA CYS A 157 15.19 29.29 -37.40
C CYS A 157 16.38 28.82 -36.55
N GLU A 158 17.59 29.28 -36.83
CA GLU A 158 18.77 29.02 -36.02
C GLU A 158 18.62 29.61 -34.61
N SER A 159 18.21 30.88 -34.52
CA SER A 159 17.96 31.56 -33.24
C SER A 159 16.92 30.82 -32.39
N LEU A 160 15.81 30.37 -33.01
CA LEU A 160 14.78 29.58 -32.33
C LEU A 160 15.30 28.20 -31.90
N ARG A 161 16.16 27.57 -32.70
CA ARG A 161 16.78 26.28 -32.36
C ARG A 161 17.72 26.40 -31.17
N GLU A 162 18.49 27.48 -31.09
CA GLU A 162 19.32 27.78 -29.91
C GLU A 162 18.45 27.96 -28.66
N CYS A 163 17.38 28.75 -28.76
CA CYS A 163 16.43 28.92 -27.66
C CYS A 163 15.82 27.57 -27.22
N LEU A 164 15.43 26.74 -28.19
CA LEU A 164 14.85 25.42 -27.93
C LEU A 164 15.85 24.52 -27.20
N SER A 165 17.10 24.44 -27.67
CA SER A 165 18.13 23.63 -27.02
C SER A 165 18.42 24.09 -25.58
N SER A 166 18.39 25.39 -25.32
CA SER A 166 18.50 25.95 -23.97
C SER A 166 17.34 25.51 -23.06
N VAL A 167 16.11 25.56 -23.58
CA VAL A 167 14.91 25.12 -22.84
C VAL A 167 14.96 23.63 -22.57
N GLU A 168 15.35 22.81 -23.55
CA GLU A 168 15.50 21.37 -23.38
C GLU A 168 16.55 21.01 -22.33
N GLY A 169 17.69 21.72 -22.33
CA GLY A 169 18.72 21.57 -21.30
C GLY A 169 18.19 21.90 -19.89
N LYS A 170 17.45 23.00 -19.74
CA LYS A 170 16.83 23.39 -18.45
C LYS A 170 15.75 22.40 -18.01
N LYS A 171 14.94 21.90 -18.95
CA LYS A 171 13.92 20.87 -18.69
C LYS A 171 14.57 19.60 -18.15
N GLU A 172 15.67 19.16 -18.75
CA GLU A 172 16.39 17.97 -18.29
C GLU A 172 17.08 18.19 -16.94
N ALA A 173 17.65 19.38 -16.71
CA ALA A 173 18.19 19.75 -15.40
C ALA A 173 17.11 19.73 -14.31
N LEU A 174 15.92 20.29 -14.57
CA LEU A 174 14.80 20.27 -13.64
C LEU A 174 14.30 18.86 -13.34
N LYS A 175 14.22 17.98 -14.35
CA LYS A 175 13.89 16.56 -14.12
C LYS A 175 14.87 15.88 -13.16
N LYS A 176 16.18 16.15 -13.31
CA LYS A 176 17.21 15.62 -12.40
C LYS A 176 17.06 16.17 -10.99
N VAL A 177 16.72 17.45 -10.84
CA VAL A 177 16.43 18.04 -9.52
C VAL A 177 15.19 17.38 -8.90
N MET A 178 14.11 17.21 -9.67
CA MET A 178 12.90 16.56 -9.18
C MET A 178 13.18 15.12 -8.72
N SER A 179 13.92 14.33 -9.50
CA SER A 179 14.25 12.96 -9.10
C SER A 179 15.14 12.92 -7.85
N ALA A 180 16.10 13.84 -7.73
CA ALA A 180 16.93 13.97 -6.52
C ALA A 180 16.11 14.37 -5.29
N LEU A 181 15.14 15.28 -5.43
CA LEU A 181 14.24 15.67 -4.36
C LEU A 181 13.33 14.51 -3.93
N THR A 182 12.72 13.79 -4.87
CA THR A 182 11.90 12.60 -4.56
C THR A 182 12.72 11.52 -3.85
N LYS A 183 13.98 11.30 -4.27
CA LYS A 183 14.88 10.38 -3.57
C LYS A 183 15.13 10.82 -2.13
N ARG A 184 15.45 12.10 -1.94
CA ARG A 184 15.74 12.66 -0.61
C ARG A 184 14.53 12.66 0.32
N GLU A 185 13.34 12.89 -0.22
CA GLU A 185 12.08 12.74 0.51
C GLU A 185 11.90 11.31 1.02
N GLY A 186 12.17 10.31 0.17
CA GLY A 186 12.16 8.90 0.56
C GLY A 186 13.13 8.58 1.69
N GLU A 187 14.39 9.03 1.56
CA GLU A 187 15.43 8.85 2.59
C GLU A 187 15.06 9.51 3.92
N ILE A 188 14.39 10.68 3.90
CA ILE A 188 13.93 11.36 5.11
C ILE A 188 12.81 10.56 5.78
N ARG A 189 11.87 10.03 5.00
CA ARG A 189 10.76 9.22 5.52
C ARG A 189 11.27 7.93 6.17
N GLU A 190 12.14 7.21 5.48
CA GLU A 190 12.76 5.96 5.99
C GLU A 190 13.50 6.19 7.30
N ARG A 191 14.40 7.19 7.37
CA ARG A 191 15.07 7.52 8.64
C ARG A 191 14.10 7.95 9.73
N GLY A 192 12.99 8.60 9.37
CA GLY A 192 11.94 8.97 10.32
C GLY A 192 11.26 7.75 10.93
N GLU A 193 10.98 6.73 10.12
CA GLU A 193 10.42 5.44 10.56
C GLU A 193 11.42 4.68 11.44
N GLU A 194 12.69 4.60 11.04
CA GLU A 194 13.76 3.95 11.82
C GLU A 194 13.89 4.55 13.23
N VAL A 195 13.94 5.88 13.36
CA VAL A 195 14.05 6.55 14.67
C VAL A 195 12.81 6.29 15.54
N LEU A 196 11.62 6.22 14.96
CA LEU A 196 10.41 5.90 15.72
C LEU A 196 10.44 4.47 16.26
N GLU A 197 10.94 3.52 15.46
CA GLU A 197 11.11 2.13 15.89
C GLU A 197 12.16 2.02 17.01
N GLU A 198 13.30 2.69 16.88
CA GLU A 198 14.33 2.73 17.93
C GLU A 198 13.79 3.30 19.26
N ILE A 199 12.96 4.34 19.21
CA ILE A 199 12.30 4.89 20.40
C ILE A 199 11.36 3.85 21.02
N HIS A 200 10.58 3.15 20.21
CA HIS A 200 9.66 2.11 20.68
C HIS A 200 10.42 0.97 21.36
N GLU A 201 11.45 0.43 20.71
CA GLU A 201 12.29 -0.64 21.24
C GLU A 201 12.94 -0.25 22.58
N MET A 202 13.47 0.97 22.68
CA MET A 202 14.08 1.46 23.92
C MET A 202 13.07 1.55 25.07
N VAL A 203 11.84 2.02 24.80
CA VAL A 203 10.77 2.09 25.80
C VAL A 203 10.32 0.70 26.23
N GLU A 204 10.23 -0.24 25.30
CA GLU A 204 9.88 -1.63 25.60
C GLU A 204 10.94 -2.30 26.47
N GLU A 205 12.22 -2.11 26.17
CA GLU A 205 13.33 -2.62 26.98
C GLU A 205 13.27 -2.06 28.41
N MET A 206 13.12 -0.74 28.56
CA MET A 206 12.99 -0.09 29.87
C MET A 206 11.79 -0.63 30.66
N THR A 207 10.66 -0.81 29.98
CA THR A 207 9.44 -1.37 30.58
C THR A 207 9.67 -2.80 31.08
N ASN A 208 10.41 -3.61 30.30
CA ASN A 208 10.74 -4.98 30.67
C ASN A 208 11.65 -5.04 31.91
N VAL A 209 12.62 -4.15 32.01
CA VAL A 209 13.49 -4.01 33.20
C VAL A 209 12.66 -3.63 34.43
N LEU A 210 11.78 -2.64 34.31
CA LEU A 210 10.91 -2.20 35.41
C LEU A 210 9.98 -3.34 35.88
N ARG A 211 9.32 -4.04 34.96
CA ARG A 211 8.48 -5.21 35.26
C ARG A 211 9.26 -6.35 35.91
N GLN A 212 10.53 -6.56 35.53
CA GLN A 212 11.37 -7.56 36.17
C GLN A 212 11.71 -7.17 37.62
N SER A 213 12.04 -5.90 37.84
CA SER A 213 12.32 -5.36 39.19
C SER A 213 11.09 -5.49 40.10
N GLU A 214 9.91 -5.10 39.60
CA GLU A 214 8.63 -5.24 40.29
C GLU A 214 8.36 -6.68 40.72
N ARG A 215 8.53 -7.65 39.81
CA ARG A 215 8.35 -9.08 40.11
C ARG A 215 9.30 -9.55 41.21
N LYS A 216 10.57 -9.15 41.18
CA LYS A 216 11.57 -9.52 42.20
C LYS A 216 11.21 -8.97 43.57
N LEU A 217 10.83 -7.69 43.66
CA LEU A 217 10.43 -7.05 44.91
C LEU A 217 9.15 -7.66 45.49
N THR A 218 8.17 -7.92 44.63
CA THR A 218 6.91 -8.57 45.01
C THR A 218 7.15 -9.97 45.56
N GLU A 219 7.98 -10.76 44.88
CA GLU A 219 8.35 -12.10 45.32
C GLU A 219 9.10 -12.08 46.66
N GLN A 220 10.01 -11.13 46.86
CA GLN A 220 10.70 -10.96 48.14
C GLN A 220 9.72 -10.62 49.27
N ALA A 221 8.77 -9.71 49.04
CA ALA A 221 7.75 -9.34 50.02
C ALA A 221 6.86 -10.53 50.39
N LYS A 222 6.45 -11.34 49.39
CA LYS A 222 5.69 -12.58 49.62
C LYS A 222 6.47 -13.57 50.48
N ARG A 223 7.73 -13.85 50.14
CA ARG A 223 8.57 -14.78 50.92
C ARG A 223 8.71 -14.37 52.38
N VAL A 224 8.94 -13.07 52.64
CA VAL A 224 9.03 -12.56 54.02
C VAL A 224 7.69 -12.72 54.73
N THR A 225 6.59 -12.42 54.05
CA THR A 225 5.24 -12.56 54.61
C THR A 225 4.93 -14.01 54.94
N ASP A 226 5.15 -14.93 54.01
CA ASP A 226 4.91 -16.36 54.17
C ASP A 226 5.77 -16.95 55.30
N ALA A 227 7.04 -16.55 55.39
CA ALA A 227 7.93 -16.97 56.47
C ALA A 227 7.40 -16.49 57.84
N LYS A 228 6.95 -15.24 57.94
CA LYS A 228 6.37 -14.70 59.18
C LYS A 228 5.05 -15.39 59.55
N LEU A 229 4.17 -15.63 58.58
CA LEU A 229 2.92 -16.36 58.80
C LEU A 229 3.18 -17.79 59.27
N LYS A 230 4.21 -18.45 58.73
CA LYS A 230 4.61 -19.79 59.18
C LYS A 230 5.06 -19.80 60.64
N VAL A 231 5.91 -18.84 61.03
CA VAL A 231 6.34 -18.68 62.44
C VAL A 231 5.14 -18.46 63.36
N LEU A 232 4.22 -17.57 62.99
CA LEU A 232 3.00 -17.33 63.77
C LEU A 232 2.13 -18.58 63.88
N SER A 233 1.99 -19.38 62.82
CA SER A 233 1.26 -20.65 62.84
C SER A 233 1.89 -21.66 63.81
N GLU A 234 3.22 -21.76 63.82
CA GLU A 234 3.96 -22.64 64.74
C GLU A 234 3.82 -22.17 66.20
N GLN A 235 3.89 -20.86 66.44
CA GLN A 235 3.63 -20.26 67.76
C GLN A 235 2.20 -20.52 68.24
N MET A 236 1.21 -20.36 67.37
CA MET A 236 -0.20 -20.63 67.67
C MET A 236 -0.43 -22.10 68.06
N LYS A 237 0.10 -23.05 67.29
CA LYS A 237 0.03 -24.49 67.63
C LYS A 237 0.69 -24.81 68.97
N SER A 238 1.83 -24.18 69.26
CA SER A 238 2.52 -24.33 70.54
C SER A 238 1.68 -23.78 71.69
N ALA A 239 1.06 -22.61 71.51
CA ALA A 239 0.17 -22.00 72.49
C ALA A 239 -1.10 -22.84 72.72
N GLU A 240 -1.74 -23.35 71.66
CA GLU A 240 -2.89 -24.27 71.76
C GLU A 240 -2.56 -25.53 72.55
N LYS A 241 -1.39 -26.14 72.30
CA LYS A 241 -0.95 -27.31 73.06
C LYS A 241 -0.77 -27.01 74.55
N ARG A 242 -0.18 -25.85 74.88
CA ARG A 242 -0.03 -25.40 76.28
C ARG A 242 -1.37 -25.11 76.93
N PHE A 243 -2.30 -24.50 76.18
CA PHE A 243 -3.66 -24.24 76.64
C PHE A 243 -4.40 -25.53 76.96
N SER A 244 -4.37 -26.52 76.06
CA SER A 244 -4.98 -27.84 76.30
C SER A 244 -4.40 -28.54 77.53
N LEU A 245 -3.08 -28.47 77.75
CA LEU A 245 -2.47 -29.03 78.97
C LEU A 245 -2.97 -28.36 80.25
N LEU A 246 -3.15 -27.03 80.23
CA LEU A 246 -3.71 -26.30 81.38
C LEU A 246 -5.19 -26.64 81.60
N GLU A 247 -5.95 -26.76 80.51
CA GLU A 247 -7.37 -27.13 80.55
C GLU A 247 -7.56 -28.54 81.12
N ASP A 248 -6.74 -29.51 80.71
CA ASP A 248 -6.78 -30.87 81.26
C ASP A 248 -6.47 -30.89 82.77
N VAL A 249 -5.43 -30.16 83.21
CA VAL A 249 -5.08 -30.07 84.63
C VAL A 249 -6.19 -29.40 85.45
N ALA A 250 -6.81 -28.34 84.91
CA ALA A 250 -7.93 -27.67 85.55
C ALA A 250 -9.15 -28.60 85.69
N ASN A 251 -9.48 -29.33 84.63
CA ASN A 251 -10.58 -30.30 84.62
C ASN A 251 -10.34 -31.46 85.60
N ASP A 252 -9.13 -32.03 85.61
CA ASP A 252 -8.70 -33.07 86.56
C ASP A 252 -8.89 -32.59 88.02
N MET A 253 -8.49 -31.35 88.30
CA MET A 253 -8.61 -30.74 89.62
C MET A 253 -10.07 -30.51 90.00
N GLU A 254 -10.88 -29.93 89.11
CA GLU A 254 -12.31 -29.74 89.35
C GLU A 254 -13.06 -31.04 89.62
N GLN A 255 -12.77 -32.09 88.85
CA GLN A 255 -13.37 -33.41 89.05
C GLN A 255 -12.94 -34.00 90.38
N SER A 256 -11.66 -33.88 90.74
CA SER A 256 -11.13 -34.35 92.03
C SER A 256 -11.81 -33.65 93.21
N LEU A 257 -12.10 -32.35 93.09
CA LEU A 257 -12.83 -31.57 94.09
C LEU A 257 -14.32 -31.95 94.19
N LYS A 258 -14.95 -32.32 93.07
CA LYS A 258 -16.38 -32.72 93.01
C LYS A 258 -16.61 -34.17 93.46
N ALA A 259 -15.69 -35.09 93.16
CA ALA A 259 -15.91 -36.54 93.30
C ALA A 259 -15.38 -37.15 94.62
N SER A 260 -14.67 -36.39 95.45
CA SER A 260 -13.96 -36.91 96.63
C SER A 260 -14.51 -36.39 97.94
N ILE A 261 -14.53 -37.24 98.98
CA ILE A 261 -14.84 -36.81 100.36
C ILE A 261 -13.73 -35.90 100.92
N PRO A 262 -14.03 -34.98 101.87
CA PRO A 262 -13.08 -33.94 102.31
C PRO A 262 -11.70 -34.46 102.74
N GLN A 263 -11.63 -35.64 103.38
CA GLN A 263 -10.38 -36.23 103.83
C GLN A 263 -9.49 -36.73 102.67
N GLN A 264 -10.09 -37.18 101.55
CA GLN A 264 -9.33 -37.60 100.36
C GLN A 264 -8.74 -36.40 99.63
N VAL A 265 -9.51 -35.32 99.46
CA VAL A 265 -9.02 -34.06 98.86
C VAL A 265 -7.83 -33.52 99.64
N LEU A 266 -7.88 -33.53 100.97
CA LEU A 266 -6.76 -33.06 101.81
C LEU A 266 -5.52 -33.95 101.71
N ARG A 267 -5.68 -35.27 101.49
CA ARG A 267 -4.55 -36.19 101.28
C ARG A 267 -3.87 -35.98 99.93
N SER A 268 -4.62 -35.71 98.86
CA SER A 268 -4.08 -35.50 97.51
C SER A 268 -3.71 -34.04 97.22
N LYS A 269 -4.13 -33.08 98.05
CA LYS A 269 -3.89 -31.63 97.89
C LYS A 269 -2.44 -31.30 97.52
N LYS A 270 -1.47 -31.83 98.25
CA LYS A 270 -0.05 -31.51 98.04
C LYS A 270 0.39 -31.91 96.63
N GLN A 271 0.02 -33.12 96.20
CA GLN A 271 0.37 -33.65 94.88
C GLN A 271 -0.30 -32.88 93.75
N ILE A 272 -1.58 -32.51 93.92
CA ILE A 272 -2.31 -31.68 92.94
C ILE A 272 -1.67 -30.29 92.83
N MET A 273 -1.31 -29.68 93.95
CA MET A 273 -0.64 -28.37 93.97
C MET A 273 0.76 -28.41 93.34
N GLU A 274 1.55 -29.45 93.61
CA GLU A 274 2.87 -29.64 92.98
C GLU A 274 2.72 -29.79 91.46
N ARG A 275 1.82 -30.67 91.00
CA ARG A 275 1.58 -30.89 89.57
C ARG A 275 1.06 -29.64 88.86
N MET A 276 0.22 -28.84 89.52
CA MET A 276 -0.26 -27.56 89.00
C MET A 276 0.88 -26.54 88.91
N SER A 277 1.71 -26.44 89.94
CA SER A 277 2.88 -25.55 89.98
C SER A 277 3.91 -25.92 88.91
N GLU A 278 4.13 -27.21 88.65
CA GLU A 278 5.05 -27.68 87.61
C GLU A 278 4.59 -27.28 86.21
N VAL A 279 3.29 -27.44 85.90
CA VAL A 279 2.73 -27.11 84.58
C VAL A 279 2.69 -25.59 84.37
N THR A 280 2.30 -24.81 85.38
CA THR A 280 2.30 -23.34 85.28
C THR A 280 3.71 -22.77 85.20
N ALA A 281 4.71 -23.36 85.87
CA ALA A 281 6.10 -22.91 85.77
C ALA A 281 6.71 -23.10 84.37
N GLN A 282 6.18 -24.02 83.56
CA GLN A 282 6.64 -24.25 82.18
C GLN A 282 6.02 -23.32 81.14
N ILE A 283 5.05 -22.49 81.53
CA ILE A 283 4.31 -21.59 80.65
C ILE A 283 4.64 -20.16 81.06
N ASN A 284 5.65 -19.57 80.40
CA ASN A 284 5.90 -18.14 80.54
C ASN A 284 4.87 -17.39 79.68
N VAL A 285 4.04 -16.56 80.32
CA VAL A 285 2.98 -15.76 79.66
C VAL A 285 3.46 -14.32 79.36
N GLU A 286 4.75 -14.02 79.61
CA GLU A 286 5.39 -12.76 79.21
C GLU A 286 5.87 -12.76 77.75
#